data_AF-A0A167D9F7-F1
#
_entry.id   AF-A0A167D9F7-F1
#
_cell.length_a   1.000
_cell.length_b   1.000
_cell.length_c   1.000
_cell.angle_alpha   90.00
_cell.angle_beta   90.00
_cell.angle_gamma   90.00
#
_symmetry.space_group_name_H-M   'P 1'
#
loop_
_entity.id
_entity.type
_entity.pdbx_description
1 polymer ?
#
loop_
_entity_poly.entity_id
_entity_poly.type
_entity_poly.pdbx_seq_one_letter_code
_entity_poly.pdbx_strand_id
1 'polypeptide(L)'
;MRLSHPATWLVLSFACGVLSTGSETEVGNEGAEKKIVVEDGLDKEKILASMPVDSFIELHEVTVTVETIRKKPSPRHEQEKKNLLKRMSKSHGKWDTNHPRHRLLEALFGFSRYKPRQMAELDRWKGLYKHVSKAQKAVLEKTIGYSQKFETAEQLLDLNQELCNEIVETALEFYGITHKELADHSKAKDDAGQPADRVSTSQALKHFVRDWSTAGIGEREDAFPCILDTLQTLFPDRSSGDIKVLFPGSGVGRLGHEVAALSGFEVTINEWSMFMNLAYRFLEAHPRPGSKALHPFIDSWSHHANTADMFRGVSFPDKRVNASSVLLVEGDFTSAFKTEKGQYDVVVTHFFIDTARNIMSYFDAIHALLKPGGYWINFGPLLWGTGPFVQLSLDEIVAVTKSMGFEYMDASEHCGNLTLEGEKVRGKEAVYGFNDKALTKNAYSAQFWVARKVR
;
A
#
# COMPACT_ATOMS: atom_id res chain seq x y z
N MET A 1 -33.88 0.40 16.31
CA MET A 1 -34.32 -0.66 15.38
C MET A 1 -33.08 -1.15 14.64
N ARG A 2 -32.89 -2.47 14.54
CA ARG A 2 -31.61 -3.18 14.31
C ARG A 2 -30.72 -2.58 13.21
N LEU A 3 -29.51 -2.15 13.59
CA LEU A 3 -28.43 -1.76 12.67
C LEU A 3 -27.71 -3.03 12.19
N SER A 4 -27.75 -3.26 10.88
CA SER A 4 -27.04 -4.32 10.17
C SER A 4 -25.53 -4.08 10.14
N HIS A 5 -24.77 -5.17 10.10
CA HIS A 5 -23.33 -5.31 10.29
C HIS A 5 -22.45 -4.43 9.37
N PRO A 6 -21.31 -3.88 9.85
CA PRO A 6 -20.30 -3.25 9.03
C PRO A 6 -19.20 -4.28 8.71
N ALA A 7 -19.40 -5.12 7.70
CA ALA A 7 -18.37 -6.06 7.25
C ALA A 7 -18.50 -6.32 5.75
N THR A 8 -18.29 -5.28 4.94
CA THR A 8 -17.99 -5.37 3.50
C THR A 8 -17.55 -3.99 3.03
N TRP A 9 -16.29 -3.64 3.26
CA TRP A 9 -15.66 -2.45 2.68
C TRP A 9 -14.55 -2.94 1.74
N LEU A 10 -14.55 -2.41 0.52
CA LEU A 10 -13.72 -2.81 -0.64
C LEU A 10 -13.97 -4.21 -1.22
N VAL A 11 -15.14 -4.38 -1.84
CA VAL A 11 -15.30 -5.29 -2.98
C VAL A 11 -15.91 -4.47 -4.11
N LEU A 12 -15.09 -4.06 -5.08
CA LEU A 12 -15.45 -3.88 -6.49
C LEU A 12 -14.23 -3.40 -7.29
N SER A 13 -13.45 -4.38 -7.76
CA SER A 13 -12.77 -4.32 -9.06
C SER A 13 -12.37 -5.73 -9.47
N PHE A 14 -13.35 -6.65 -9.51
CA PHE A 14 -13.22 -7.96 -10.14
C PHE A 14 -14.62 -8.46 -10.50
N ALA A 15 -15.13 -8.03 -11.66
CA ALA A 15 -16.05 -8.76 -12.53
C ALA A 15 -16.67 -7.81 -13.57
N CYS A 16 -16.15 -7.84 -14.80
CA CYS A 16 -16.97 -7.86 -16.01
C CYS A 16 -16.08 -8.12 -17.23
N GLY A 17 -15.92 -9.40 -17.58
CA GLY A 17 -15.61 -9.80 -18.94
C GLY A 17 -16.92 -10.07 -19.66
N VAL A 18 -17.20 -9.35 -20.73
CA VAL A 18 -18.25 -9.71 -21.70
C VAL A 18 -17.61 -9.78 -23.07
N LEU A 19 -17.80 -10.95 -23.68
CA LEU A 19 -17.45 -11.31 -25.05
C LEU A 19 -18.16 -10.41 -26.07
N SER A 20 -17.46 -9.99 -27.11
CA SER A 20 -18.08 -9.76 -28.41
C SER A 20 -17.17 -10.28 -29.52
N THR A 21 -17.79 -11.06 -30.39
CA THR A 21 -17.22 -11.80 -31.51
C THR A 21 -17.15 -10.96 -32.78
N GLY A 22 -16.03 -11.07 -33.50
CA GLY A 22 -15.96 -11.19 -34.96
C GLY A 22 -16.18 -9.96 -35.84
N SER A 23 -15.16 -9.59 -36.61
CA SER A 23 -15.24 -9.53 -38.08
C SER A 23 -13.86 -9.47 -38.72
N GLU A 24 -13.72 -10.19 -39.83
CA GLU A 24 -12.56 -10.37 -40.70
C GLU A 24 -12.13 -9.09 -41.42
N THR A 25 -10.85 -8.99 -41.82
CA THR A 25 -10.43 -8.54 -43.17
C THR A 25 -8.97 -8.89 -43.46
N GLU A 26 -8.74 -9.06 -44.77
CA GLU A 26 -7.65 -9.68 -45.54
C GLU A 26 -6.27 -8.98 -45.50
N VAL A 27 -5.19 -9.78 -45.48
CA VAL A 27 -4.18 -10.04 -46.56
C VAL A 27 -3.30 -8.86 -46.96
N GLY A 28 -1.99 -9.02 -46.71
CA GLY A 28 -0.88 -8.33 -47.37
C GLY A 28 0.37 -9.19 -47.26
N ASN A 29 0.84 -9.70 -48.41
CA ASN A 29 1.85 -10.73 -48.60
C ASN A 29 3.18 -10.08 -48.99
N GLU A 30 4.31 -10.60 -48.49
CA GLU A 30 5.70 -10.55 -49.02
C GLU A 30 6.60 -11.08 -47.89
N GLY A 31 7.42 -12.13 -48.00
CA GLY A 31 8.01 -12.82 -49.13
C GLY A 31 9.51 -12.92 -48.86
N ALA A 32 10.02 -14.10 -48.45
CA ALA A 32 11.33 -14.64 -48.83
C ALA A 32 11.68 -15.89 -48.00
N GLU A 33 11.77 -17.00 -48.71
CA GLU A 33 12.24 -18.31 -48.26
C GLU A 33 13.74 -18.30 -47.93
N LYS A 34 14.14 -19.18 -47.00
CA LYS A 34 15.29 -20.08 -47.19
C LYS A 34 15.17 -21.29 -46.26
N LYS A 35 14.87 -22.45 -46.86
CA LYS A 35 15.12 -23.78 -46.30
C LYS A 35 16.63 -23.94 -46.06
N ILE A 36 17.02 -24.67 -45.00
CA ILE A 36 17.87 -25.87 -45.10
C ILE A 36 17.65 -26.77 -43.88
N VAL A 37 17.70 -28.06 -44.22
CA VAL A 37 17.49 -29.34 -43.55
C VAL A 37 18.29 -29.59 -42.25
N VAL A 38 17.72 -30.45 -41.41
CA VAL A 38 18.20 -31.08 -40.16
C VAL A 38 19.20 -32.20 -40.44
N GLU A 39 20.23 -32.38 -39.61
CA GLU A 39 20.74 -33.72 -39.22
C GLU A 39 21.60 -33.69 -37.94
N ASP A 40 21.74 -34.87 -37.34
CA ASP A 40 22.03 -35.22 -35.94
C ASP A 40 23.47 -35.05 -35.43
N GLY A 41 23.59 -34.96 -34.09
CA GLY A 41 24.47 -35.85 -33.31
C GLY A 41 25.87 -35.38 -32.90
N LEU A 42 26.15 -35.52 -31.58
CA LEU A 42 27.46 -35.62 -30.90
C LEU A 42 28.26 -34.29 -30.77
N ASP A 43 28.97 -33.94 -29.70
CA ASP A 43 29.43 -34.64 -28.51
C ASP A 43 29.81 -33.61 -27.42
N LYS A 44 29.62 -33.97 -26.15
CA LYS A 44 30.09 -33.22 -24.98
C LYS A 44 31.58 -33.48 -24.79
N GLU A 45 32.42 -32.49 -25.10
CA GLU A 45 33.77 -32.23 -24.53
C GLU A 45 34.64 -31.51 -25.57
N LYS A 46 34.49 -30.18 -25.63
CA LYS A 46 35.53 -29.24 -26.10
C LYS A 46 34.97 -27.84 -25.96
N ILE A 47 35.47 -27.10 -24.98
CA ILE A 47 35.88 -25.70 -25.01
C ILE A 47 36.29 -25.39 -23.56
N LEU A 48 37.52 -25.77 -23.25
CA LEU A 48 38.26 -25.39 -22.06
C LEU A 48 39.57 -24.82 -22.59
N ALA A 49 39.52 -23.57 -23.07
CA ALA A 49 40.65 -22.65 -23.26
C ALA A 49 40.26 -21.48 -24.18
N SER A 50 39.82 -20.36 -23.59
CA SER A 50 40.19 -18.99 -24.01
C SER A 50 39.31 -17.94 -23.29
N MET A 51 39.76 -17.42 -22.16
CA MET A 51 39.29 -16.13 -21.65
C MET A 51 40.49 -15.31 -21.14
N PRO A 52 40.58 -14.00 -21.47
CA PRO A 52 41.75 -13.17 -21.14
C PRO A 52 41.78 -12.83 -19.64
N VAL A 53 43.00 -12.70 -19.13
CA VAL A 53 43.30 -12.24 -17.77
C VAL A 53 43.18 -10.72 -17.74
N ASP A 54 42.04 -10.21 -17.27
CA ASP A 54 41.90 -8.81 -16.86
C ASP A 54 41.78 -8.71 -15.34
N SER A 55 42.72 -7.95 -14.78
CA SER A 55 42.83 -7.38 -13.43
C SER A 55 41.78 -7.81 -12.38
N PHE A 56 42.21 -8.63 -11.43
CA PHE A 56 41.54 -8.73 -10.13
C PHE A 56 41.76 -7.41 -9.37
N ILE A 57 40.79 -6.49 -9.43
CA ILE A 57 40.63 -5.47 -8.40
C ILE A 57 39.83 -6.14 -7.28
N GLU A 58 40.52 -6.48 -6.20
CA GLU A 58 39.90 -6.99 -4.98
C GLU A 58 39.21 -5.82 -4.26
N LEU A 59 37.92 -5.62 -4.59
CA LEU A 59 37.09 -4.59 -3.99
C LEU A 59 36.76 -5.03 -2.55
N HIS A 60 37.58 -4.61 -1.59
CA HIS A 60 37.22 -4.70 -0.18
C HIS A 60 36.10 -3.69 0.10
N GLU A 61 34.85 -4.12 -0.07
CA GLU A 61 33.71 -3.39 0.45
C GLU A 61 33.74 -3.52 1.99
N VAL A 62 34.41 -2.58 2.65
CA VAL A 62 34.32 -2.43 4.09
C VAL A 62 32.97 -1.79 4.40
N THR A 63 31.94 -2.61 4.60
CA THR A 63 30.68 -2.14 5.17
C THR A 63 30.91 -1.78 6.64
N VAL A 64 31.28 -0.54 6.91
CA VAL A 64 31.24 0.02 8.27
C VAL A 64 29.78 0.11 8.66
N THR A 65 29.28 -0.89 9.38
CA THR A 65 28.02 -0.79 10.11
C THR A 65 28.28 0.17 11.26
N VAL A 66 28.11 1.47 11.01
CA VAL A 66 27.83 2.40 12.10
C VAL A 66 26.50 1.92 12.66
N GLU A 67 26.55 1.18 13.77
CA GLU A 67 25.39 0.99 14.65
C GLU A 67 24.89 2.37 15.01
N THR A 68 23.98 2.88 14.19
CA THR A 68 23.40 4.20 14.38
C THR A 68 22.48 3.99 15.55
N ILE A 69 22.97 4.40 16.72
CA ILE A 69 22.26 4.49 17.98
C ILE A 69 20.79 4.79 17.67
N ARG A 70 19.88 3.90 18.08
CA ARG A 70 18.43 4.15 17.98
C ARG A 70 18.19 5.54 18.54
N LYS A 71 17.93 6.53 17.67
CA LYS A 71 17.70 7.91 18.10
C LYS A 71 16.53 7.86 19.08
N LYS A 72 16.75 8.41 20.28
CA LYS A 72 15.68 8.46 21.30
C LYS A 72 14.46 9.13 20.67
N PRO A 73 13.23 8.63 20.92
CA PRO A 73 12.02 9.26 20.44
C PRO A 73 12.02 10.75 20.85
N SER A 74 11.64 11.64 19.93
CA SER A 74 11.54 13.05 20.29
C SER A 74 10.35 13.29 21.23
N PRO A 75 10.30 14.40 21.99
CA PRO A 75 9.23 14.66 22.94
C PRO A 75 7.81 14.55 22.36
N ARG A 76 7.61 14.92 21.08
CA ARG A 76 6.32 14.77 20.40
C ARG A 76 5.93 13.30 20.17
N HIS A 77 6.89 12.42 19.91
CA HIS A 77 6.63 10.98 19.75
C HIS A 77 6.25 10.35 21.09
N GLU A 78 6.94 10.72 22.17
CA GLU A 78 6.59 10.25 23.51
C GLU A 78 5.21 10.74 23.94
N GLN A 79 4.91 12.02 23.68
CA GLN A 79 3.60 12.60 23.99
C GLN A 79 2.49 11.94 23.19
N GLU A 80 2.68 11.74 21.88
CA GLU A 80 1.66 11.08 21.07
C GLU A 80 1.47 9.62 21.44
N LYS A 81 2.55 8.88 21.79
CA LYS A 81 2.41 7.52 22.33
C LYS A 81 1.55 7.50 23.59
N LYS A 82 1.76 8.46 24.52
CA LYS A 82 0.91 8.60 25.72
C LYS A 82 -0.55 8.89 25.35
N ASN A 83 -0.78 9.80 24.41
CA ASN A 83 -2.12 10.14 23.94
C ASN A 83 -2.82 8.93 23.31
N LEU A 84 -2.12 8.21 22.43
CA LEU A 84 -2.59 7.00 21.78
C LEU A 84 -2.97 5.93 22.80
N LEU A 85 -2.08 5.60 23.74
CA LEU A 85 -2.35 4.58 24.75
C LEU A 85 -3.51 4.97 25.67
N LYS A 86 -3.68 6.27 25.96
CA LYS A 86 -4.86 6.77 26.66
C LYS A 86 -6.14 6.53 25.84
N ARG A 87 -6.13 6.84 24.54
CA ARG A 87 -7.28 6.57 23.63
C ARG A 87 -7.57 5.07 23.49
N MET A 88 -6.55 4.23 23.60
CA MET A 88 -6.65 2.77 23.54
C MET A 88 -7.14 2.13 24.85
N SER A 89 -7.13 2.84 25.99
CA SER A 89 -7.62 2.28 27.25
C SER A 89 -9.10 1.88 27.13
N LYS A 90 -9.49 0.70 27.63
CA LYS A 90 -10.90 0.24 27.62
C LYS A 90 -11.86 1.18 28.37
N SER A 91 -11.32 1.97 29.29
CA SER A 91 -12.08 2.99 30.04
C SER A 91 -12.27 4.29 29.26
N HIS A 92 -11.65 4.44 28.08
CA HIS A 92 -11.72 5.65 27.27
C HIS A 92 -12.88 5.59 26.27
N GLY A 93 -13.94 6.33 26.57
CA GLY A 93 -15.13 6.35 25.71
C GLY A 93 -15.96 5.07 25.85
N LYS A 94 -16.82 4.82 24.85
CA LYS A 94 -17.72 3.68 24.86
C LYS A 94 -17.00 2.44 24.33
N TRP A 95 -17.06 1.34 25.08
CA TRP A 95 -16.58 0.03 24.63
C TRP A 95 -17.58 -0.59 23.65
N ASP A 96 -17.38 -0.34 22.35
CA ASP A 96 -18.13 -0.95 21.24
C ASP A 96 -17.21 -1.25 20.05
N THR A 97 -17.78 -1.65 18.91
CA THR A 97 -17.02 -2.01 17.71
C THR A 97 -16.21 -0.85 17.12
N ASN A 98 -16.54 0.40 17.45
CA ASN A 98 -15.82 1.58 16.99
C ASN A 98 -14.64 1.95 17.92
N HIS A 99 -14.62 1.40 19.14
CA HIS A 99 -13.54 1.63 20.09
C HIS A 99 -12.18 1.25 19.48
N PRO A 100 -11.15 2.10 19.56
CA PRO A 100 -9.88 1.88 18.86
C PRO A 100 -9.18 0.58 19.31
N ARG A 101 -9.20 0.22 20.60
CA ARG A 101 -8.66 -1.08 21.06
C ARG A 101 -9.48 -2.27 20.59
N HIS A 102 -10.79 -2.12 20.36
CA HIS A 102 -11.58 -3.20 19.76
C HIS A 102 -11.16 -3.39 18.30
N ARG A 103 -11.06 -2.31 17.52
CA ARG A 103 -10.55 -2.36 16.13
C ARG A 103 -9.12 -2.90 16.03
N LEU A 104 -8.27 -2.60 17.02
CA LEU A 104 -6.93 -3.16 17.13
C LEU A 104 -6.97 -4.68 17.33
N LEU A 105 -7.84 -5.18 18.22
CA LEU A 105 -8.02 -6.62 18.43
C LEU A 105 -8.55 -7.33 17.18
N GLU A 106 -9.44 -6.70 16.40
CA GLU A 106 -9.88 -7.24 15.10
C GLU A 106 -8.70 -7.37 14.12
N ALA A 107 -7.82 -6.36 14.06
CA ALA A 107 -6.66 -6.40 13.18
C ALA A 107 -5.65 -7.47 13.61
N LEU A 108 -5.36 -7.57 14.91
CA LEU A 108 -4.53 -8.63 15.48
C LEU A 108 -5.12 -10.02 15.19
N PHE A 109 -6.43 -10.18 15.33
CA PHE A 109 -7.14 -11.40 14.98
C PHE A 109 -6.96 -11.75 13.50
N GLY A 110 -7.10 -10.76 12.60
CA GLY A 110 -6.81 -10.86 11.17
C GLY A 110 -5.44 -11.47 10.87
N PHE A 111 -4.37 -10.85 11.37
CA PHE A 111 -3.00 -11.34 11.17
C PHE A 111 -2.78 -12.72 11.82
N SER A 112 -3.31 -12.96 13.02
CA SER A 112 -3.19 -14.26 13.72
C SER A 112 -3.87 -15.43 12.98
N ARG A 113 -4.77 -15.13 12.03
CA ARG A 113 -5.53 -16.11 11.25
C ARG A 113 -5.22 -16.04 9.75
N TYR A 114 -4.16 -15.36 9.32
CA TYR A 114 -3.86 -15.16 7.90
C TYR A 114 -3.92 -16.45 7.06
N LYS A 115 -3.08 -17.46 7.35
CA LYS A 115 -3.08 -18.74 6.62
C LYS A 115 -4.45 -19.44 6.69
N PRO A 116 -5.07 -19.67 7.87
CA PRO A 116 -6.42 -20.26 7.93
C PRO A 116 -7.46 -19.54 7.05
N ARG A 117 -7.42 -18.20 6.98
CA ARG A 117 -8.34 -17.43 6.13
C ARG A 117 -8.03 -17.57 4.64
N GLN A 118 -6.76 -17.70 4.25
CA GLN A 118 -6.35 -17.89 2.85
C GLN A 118 -6.58 -19.33 2.37
N MET A 119 -6.44 -20.32 3.26
CA MET A 119 -6.65 -21.74 2.96
C MET A 119 -8.06 -22.03 2.43
N ALA A 120 -9.08 -21.26 2.84
CA ALA A 120 -10.44 -21.44 2.36
C ALA A 120 -10.56 -21.40 0.82
N GLU A 121 -9.82 -20.49 0.17
CA GLU A 121 -9.81 -20.38 -1.29
C GLU A 121 -8.93 -21.45 -1.95
N LEU A 122 -7.79 -21.78 -1.33
CA LEU A 122 -6.92 -22.85 -1.81
C LEU A 122 -7.63 -24.21 -1.76
N ASP A 123 -8.35 -24.50 -0.68
CA ASP A 123 -9.15 -25.71 -0.51
C ASP A 123 -10.33 -25.75 -1.48
N ARG A 124 -10.93 -24.61 -1.78
CA ARG A 124 -11.93 -24.49 -2.85
C ARG A 124 -11.34 -24.90 -4.19
N TRP A 125 -10.15 -24.41 -4.55
CA TRP A 125 -9.48 -24.81 -5.79
C TRP A 125 -9.09 -26.29 -5.81
N LYS A 126 -8.57 -26.84 -4.70
CA LYS A 126 -8.32 -28.28 -4.54
C LYS A 126 -9.61 -29.09 -4.77
N GLY A 127 -10.73 -28.63 -4.22
CA GLY A 127 -12.06 -29.24 -4.40
C GLY A 127 -12.55 -29.19 -5.84
N LEU A 128 -12.42 -28.04 -6.51
CA LEU A 128 -12.77 -27.88 -7.92
C LEU A 128 -11.93 -28.79 -8.82
N TYR A 129 -10.64 -28.92 -8.56
CA TYR A 129 -9.76 -29.79 -9.32
C TYR A 129 -10.22 -31.26 -9.33
N LYS A 130 -10.95 -31.71 -8.30
CA LYS A 130 -11.53 -33.07 -8.27
C LYS A 130 -12.47 -33.35 -9.45
N HIS A 131 -13.12 -32.33 -10.00
CA HIS A 131 -14.07 -32.44 -11.12
C HIS A 131 -13.39 -32.49 -12.50
N VAL A 132 -12.09 -32.23 -12.60
CA VAL A 132 -11.33 -32.41 -13.85
C VAL A 132 -11.29 -33.89 -14.19
N SER A 133 -11.52 -34.24 -15.47
CA SER A 133 -11.59 -35.63 -15.93
C SER A 133 -10.25 -36.37 -15.70
N LYS A 134 -10.30 -37.69 -15.57
CA LYS A 134 -9.09 -38.52 -15.37
C LYS A 134 -8.04 -38.31 -16.47
N ALA A 135 -8.47 -38.22 -17.74
CA ALA A 135 -7.58 -38.00 -18.86
C ALA A 135 -6.90 -36.62 -18.81
N GLN A 136 -7.65 -35.55 -18.50
CA GLN A 136 -7.11 -34.21 -18.36
C GLN A 136 -6.15 -34.11 -17.15
N LYS A 137 -6.50 -34.72 -16.01
CA LYS A 137 -5.59 -34.79 -14.85
C LYS A 137 -4.29 -35.50 -15.19
N ALA A 138 -4.34 -36.62 -15.93
CA ALA A 138 -3.13 -37.33 -16.33
C ALA A 138 -2.20 -36.43 -17.17
N VAL A 139 -2.75 -35.60 -18.07
CA VAL A 139 -1.96 -34.61 -18.81
C VAL A 139 -1.41 -33.53 -17.87
N LEU A 140 -2.24 -32.94 -17.02
CA LEU A 140 -1.82 -31.88 -16.09
C LEU A 140 -0.72 -32.34 -15.13
N GLU A 141 -0.86 -33.53 -14.54
CA GLU A 141 0.16 -34.05 -13.63
C GLU A 141 1.44 -34.45 -14.37
N LYS A 142 1.33 -35.12 -15.52
CA LYS A 142 2.51 -35.53 -16.31
C LYS A 142 3.30 -34.34 -16.84
N THR A 143 2.61 -33.30 -17.33
CA THR A 143 3.26 -32.19 -18.03
C THR A 143 3.75 -31.12 -17.07
N ILE A 144 2.98 -30.77 -16.04
CA ILE A 144 3.28 -29.62 -15.17
C ILE A 144 3.17 -29.90 -13.67
N GLY A 145 2.86 -31.15 -13.26
CA GLY A 145 2.69 -31.48 -11.85
C GLY A 145 1.67 -30.60 -11.15
N TYR A 146 0.51 -30.35 -11.78
CA TYR A 146 -0.45 -29.31 -11.34
C TYR A 146 -0.79 -29.39 -9.84
N SER A 147 -0.94 -30.61 -9.29
CA SER A 147 -1.23 -30.81 -7.87
C SER A 147 -0.17 -30.24 -6.92
N GLN A 148 1.11 -30.25 -7.31
CA GLN A 148 2.22 -29.71 -6.52
C GLN A 148 2.07 -28.20 -6.27
N LYS A 149 1.38 -27.46 -7.16
CA LYS A 149 1.12 -26.03 -6.96
C LYS A 149 0.34 -25.77 -5.68
N PHE A 150 -0.56 -26.67 -5.29
CA PHE A 150 -1.31 -26.52 -4.04
C PHE A 150 -0.40 -26.67 -2.81
N GLU A 151 0.52 -27.63 -2.84
CA GLU A 151 1.48 -27.88 -1.76
C GLU A 151 2.45 -26.71 -1.62
N THR A 152 3.01 -26.22 -2.73
CA THR A 152 3.86 -25.03 -2.74
C THR A 152 3.12 -23.81 -2.21
N ALA A 153 1.90 -23.54 -2.68
CA ALA A 153 1.13 -22.40 -2.20
C ALA A 153 0.86 -22.48 -0.68
N GLU A 154 0.59 -23.68 -0.17
CA GLU A 154 0.37 -23.91 1.27
C GLU A 154 1.63 -23.64 2.10
N GLN A 155 2.81 -24.08 1.64
CA GLN A 155 4.09 -23.78 2.27
C GLN A 155 4.41 -22.28 2.26
N LEU A 156 4.12 -21.59 1.16
CA LEU A 156 4.31 -20.14 1.07
C LEU A 156 3.33 -19.37 1.97
N LEU A 157 2.13 -19.92 2.21
CA LEU A 157 1.21 -19.39 3.21
C LEU A 157 1.73 -19.58 4.64
N ASP A 158 2.49 -20.64 4.93
CA ASP A 158 3.17 -20.80 6.23
C ASP A 158 4.19 -19.68 6.46
N LEU A 159 5.06 -19.41 5.49
CA LEU A 159 6.04 -18.31 5.57
C LEU A 159 5.36 -16.94 5.78
N ASN A 160 4.26 -16.69 5.07
CA ASN A 160 3.49 -15.46 5.27
C ASN A 160 2.82 -15.41 6.66
N GLN A 161 2.37 -16.55 7.20
CA GLN A 161 1.81 -16.61 8.56
C GLN A 161 2.88 -16.37 9.62
N GLU A 162 4.11 -16.85 9.42
CA GLU A 162 5.23 -16.54 10.31
C GLU A 162 5.48 -15.03 10.37
N LEU A 163 5.52 -14.35 9.22
CA LEU A 163 5.59 -12.89 9.17
C LEU A 163 4.41 -12.23 9.90
N CYS A 164 3.18 -12.72 9.70
CA CYS A 164 2.00 -12.19 10.39
C CYS A 164 2.08 -12.38 11.91
N ASN A 165 2.68 -13.48 12.39
CA ASN A 165 2.91 -13.70 13.81
C ASN A 165 3.89 -12.67 14.36
N GLU A 166 4.98 -12.38 13.65
CA GLU A 166 5.92 -11.33 14.07
C GLU A 166 5.29 -9.92 14.11
N ILE A 167 4.38 -9.61 13.17
CA ILE A 167 3.58 -8.38 13.19
C ILE A 167 2.71 -8.33 14.46
N VAL A 168 2.05 -9.44 14.79
CA VAL A 168 1.24 -9.57 16.02
C VAL A 168 2.10 -9.34 17.25
N GLU A 169 3.23 -10.04 17.39
CA GLU A 169 4.12 -9.90 18.56
C GLU A 169 4.62 -8.46 18.75
N THR A 170 5.07 -7.84 17.66
CA THR A 170 5.50 -6.43 17.67
C THR A 170 4.40 -5.50 18.17
N ALA A 171 3.17 -5.76 17.75
CA ALA A 171 2.02 -4.97 18.14
C ALA A 171 1.59 -5.23 19.60
N LEU A 172 1.59 -6.49 20.05
CA LEU A 172 1.29 -6.83 21.44
C LEU A 172 2.22 -6.07 22.40
N GLU A 173 3.52 -6.04 22.09
CA GLU A 173 4.52 -5.27 22.83
C GLU A 173 4.24 -3.75 22.78
N PHE A 174 4.05 -3.18 21.59
CA PHE A 174 3.87 -1.73 21.43
C PHE A 174 2.61 -1.19 22.14
N TYR A 175 1.48 -1.90 22.00
CA TYR A 175 0.18 -1.47 22.52
C TYR A 175 -0.13 -1.98 23.94
N GLY A 176 0.75 -2.80 24.53
CA GLY A 176 0.51 -3.42 25.83
C GLY A 176 -0.75 -4.29 25.83
N ILE A 177 -0.89 -5.12 24.80
CA ILE A 177 -1.95 -6.12 24.70
C ILE A 177 -1.36 -7.45 25.14
N THR A 178 -2.04 -8.16 26.05
CA THR A 178 -1.57 -9.48 26.46
C THR A 178 -1.99 -10.54 25.46
N HIS A 179 -1.21 -11.62 25.31
CA HIS A 179 -1.63 -12.79 24.54
C HIS A 179 -2.99 -13.32 24.99
N LYS A 180 -3.26 -13.30 26.30
CA LYS A 180 -4.56 -13.70 26.84
C LYS A 180 -5.70 -12.85 26.29
N GLU A 181 -5.53 -11.53 26.24
CA GLU A 181 -6.56 -10.63 25.72
C GLU A 181 -6.86 -10.89 24.24
N LEU A 182 -5.81 -11.12 23.42
CA LEU A 182 -5.99 -11.51 22.03
C LEU A 182 -6.67 -12.89 21.92
N ALA A 183 -6.21 -13.88 22.69
CA ALA A 183 -6.79 -15.23 22.67
C ALA A 183 -8.27 -15.24 23.09
N ASP A 184 -8.63 -14.48 24.13
CA ASP A 184 -10.02 -14.34 24.59
C ASP A 184 -10.89 -13.68 23.50
N HIS A 185 -10.37 -12.65 22.82
CA HIS A 185 -11.07 -12.01 21.70
C HIS A 185 -11.25 -12.97 20.52
N SER A 186 -10.18 -13.63 20.07
CA SER A 186 -10.21 -14.61 18.99
C SER A 186 -11.20 -15.75 19.28
N LYS A 187 -11.18 -16.28 20.51
CA LYS A 187 -12.14 -17.31 20.94
C LYS A 187 -13.58 -16.82 20.87
N ALA A 188 -13.86 -15.60 21.35
CA ALA A 188 -15.21 -15.04 21.28
C ALA A 188 -15.69 -14.86 19.83
N LYS A 189 -14.80 -14.52 18.90
CA LYS A 189 -15.11 -14.44 17.45
C LYS A 189 -15.37 -15.80 16.84
N ASP A 190 -14.51 -16.78 17.15
CA ASP A 190 -14.65 -18.15 16.68
C ASP A 190 -15.97 -18.77 17.18
N ASP A 191 -16.29 -18.61 18.48
CA ASP A 191 -17.53 -19.10 19.09
C ASP A 191 -18.79 -18.41 18.49
N ALA A 192 -18.65 -17.16 18.03
CA ALA A 192 -19.70 -16.43 17.33
C ALA A 192 -19.78 -16.70 15.81
N GLY A 193 -18.92 -17.56 15.27
CA GLY A 193 -18.83 -17.83 13.83
C GLY A 193 -18.43 -16.60 13.01
N GLN A 194 -17.73 -15.64 13.62
CA GLN A 194 -17.28 -14.41 12.96
C GLN A 194 -15.85 -14.59 12.42
N PRO A 195 -15.67 -14.72 11.10
CA PRO A 195 -14.35 -14.95 10.55
C PRO A 195 -13.45 -13.72 10.65
N ALA A 196 -12.16 -13.95 10.87
CA ALA A 196 -11.15 -12.90 10.79
C ALA A 196 -11.12 -12.24 9.39
N ASP A 197 -10.83 -10.94 9.35
CA ASP A 197 -10.81 -10.16 8.11
C ASP A 197 -9.64 -10.60 7.21
N ARG A 198 -9.98 -11.20 6.07
CA ARG A 198 -9.02 -11.68 5.07
C ARG A 198 -8.49 -10.53 4.21
N VAL A 199 -9.38 -9.62 3.81
CA VAL A 199 -9.08 -8.63 2.77
C VAL A 199 -8.18 -7.55 3.32
N SER A 200 -8.51 -6.96 4.48
CA SER A 200 -7.69 -5.91 5.07
C SER A 200 -6.30 -6.42 5.48
N THR A 201 -6.21 -7.66 5.95
CA THR A 201 -4.92 -8.31 6.26
C THR A 201 -4.06 -8.44 4.99
N SER A 202 -4.60 -9.00 3.91
CA SER A 202 -3.88 -9.12 2.64
C SER A 202 -3.50 -7.76 2.03
N GLN A 203 -4.35 -6.75 2.16
CA GLN A 203 -4.07 -5.38 1.68
C GLN A 203 -2.90 -4.75 2.45
N ALA A 204 -2.86 -4.88 3.78
CA ALA A 204 -1.74 -4.36 4.57
C ALA A 204 -0.41 -5.02 4.21
N LEU A 205 -0.39 -6.34 3.96
CA LEU A 205 0.79 -7.05 3.48
C LEU A 205 1.22 -6.56 2.08
N LYS A 206 0.26 -6.36 1.17
CA LYS A 206 0.53 -5.82 -0.18
C LYS A 206 1.05 -4.39 -0.16
N HIS A 207 0.71 -3.60 0.87
CA HIS A 207 1.33 -2.27 1.05
C HIS A 207 2.82 -2.32 1.36
N PHE A 208 3.38 -3.39 1.93
CA PHE A 208 4.84 -3.53 1.97
C PHE A 208 5.47 -3.55 0.58
N VAL A 209 4.79 -4.12 -0.42
CA VAL A 209 5.28 -4.15 -1.80
C VAL A 209 5.29 -2.74 -2.39
N ARG A 210 4.13 -2.06 -2.36
CA ARG A 210 3.95 -0.71 -2.91
C ARG A 210 4.89 0.30 -2.25
N ASP A 211 4.91 0.33 -0.93
CA ASP A 211 5.57 1.40 -0.18
C ASP A 211 7.01 1.07 0.21
N TRP A 212 7.39 -0.20 0.36
CA TRP A 212 8.69 -0.58 0.96
C TRP A 212 9.41 -1.70 0.22
N SER A 213 9.09 -1.95 -1.05
CA SER A 213 9.86 -2.85 -1.89
C SER A 213 10.32 -2.16 -3.17
N THR A 214 11.38 -2.69 -3.79
CA THR A 214 11.81 -2.28 -5.12
C THR A 214 10.74 -2.59 -6.18
N ALA A 215 9.92 -3.63 -5.98
CA ALA A 215 8.79 -3.96 -6.84
C ALA A 215 7.71 -2.87 -6.87
N GLY A 216 7.65 -1.99 -5.87
CA GLY A 216 6.72 -0.87 -5.81
C GLY A 216 7.25 0.44 -6.41
N ILE A 217 8.47 0.49 -6.94
CA ILE A 217 9.09 1.73 -7.44
C ILE A 217 8.21 2.40 -8.49
N GLY A 218 7.71 1.66 -9.48
CA GLY A 218 6.87 2.22 -10.54
C GLY A 218 5.64 2.97 -10.02
N GLU A 219 4.90 2.37 -9.07
CA GLU A 219 3.74 3.04 -8.47
C GLU A 219 4.11 4.30 -7.69
N ARG A 220 5.29 4.33 -7.08
CA ARG A 220 5.77 5.51 -6.34
C ARG A 220 6.23 6.62 -7.30
N GLU A 221 6.90 6.28 -8.39
CA GLU A 221 7.39 7.23 -9.38
C GLU A 221 6.26 7.91 -10.18
N ASP A 222 5.09 7.27 -10.26
CA ASP A 222 3.91 7.90 -10.85
C ASP A 222 3.46 9.14 -10.06
N ALA A 223 3.52 9.10 -8.73
CA ALA A 223 2.93 10.11 -7.84
C ALA A 223 3.94 10.98 -7.07
N PHE A 224 4.98 10.37 -6.50
CA PHE A 224 5.84 11.04 -5.52
C PHE A 224 6.63 12.21 -6.09
N PRO A 225 7.23 12.13 -7.31
CA PRO A 225 8.01 13.25 -7.86
C PRO A 225 7.22 14.56 -7.87
N CYS A 226 5.95 14.52 -8.27
CA CYS A 226 5.07 15.68 -8.27
C CYS A 226 4.92 16.34 -6.91
N ILE A 227 4.74 15.54 -5.87
CA ILE A 227 4.55 16.02 -4.50
C ILE A 227 5.88 16.55 -3.95
N LEU A 228 6.97 15.80 -4.12
CA LEU A 228 8.29 16.15 -3.60
C LEU A 228 8.83 17.43 -4.25
N ASP A 229 8.73 17.56 -5.56
CA ASP A 229 9.22 18.74 -6.29
C ASP A 229 8.38 19.97 -5.95
N THR A 230 7.06 19.81 -5.78
CA THR A 230 6.18 20.89 -5.33
C THR A 230 6.56 21.38 -3.93
N LEU A 231 6.79 20.47 -2.98
CA LEU A 231 7.22 20.84 -1.62
C LEU A 231 8.56 21.59 -1.64
N GLN A 232 9.53 21.14 -2.44
CA GLN A 232 10.81 21.83 -2.59
C GLN A 232 10.65 23.22 -3.23
N THR A 233 9.75 23.36 -4.21
CA THR A 233 9.49 24.63 -4.91
C THR A 233 8.77 25.64 -4.00
N LEU A 234 7.81 25.18 -3.20
CA LEU A 234 7.07 26.04 -2.27
C LEU A 234 7.92 26.49 -1.09
N PHE A 235 8.89 25.66 -0.67
CA PHE A 235 9.73 25.91 0.50
C PHE A 235 11.21 25.75 0.16
N PRO A 236 11.80 26.58 -0.73
CA PRO A 236 13.19 26.42 -1.17
C PRO A 236 14.19 26.74 -0.05
N ASP A 237 13.83 27.67 0.84
CA ASP A 237 14.57 27.99 2.06
C ASP A 237 13.80 27.49 3.28
N ARG A 238 14.41 26.58 4.03
CA ARG A 238 13.86 25.95 5.24
C ARG A 238 14.73 26.24 6.47
N SER A 239 15.56 27.28 6.40
CA SER A 239 16.48 27.66 7.47
C SER A 239 15.80 28.32 8.68
N SER A 240 14.63 28.92 8.48
CA SER A 240 13.88 29.66 9.51
C SER A 240 13.07 28.79 10.48
N GLY A 241 13.04 27.47 10.26
CA GLY A 241 12.35 26.49 11.09
C GLY A 241 11.77 25.35 10.26
N ASP A 242 11.32 24.29 10.94
CA ASP A 242 10.74 23.13 10.26
C ASP A 242 9.35 23.44 9.71
N ILE A 243 9.14 23.10 8.43
CA ILE A 243 7.84 23.21 7.75
C ILE A 243 6.96 22.04 8.17
N LYS A 244 5.79 22.31 8.76
CA LYS A 244 4.89 21.26 9.26
C LYS A 244 4.03 20.69 8.14
N VAL A 245 4.17 19.39 7.88
CA VAL A 245 3.45 18.69 6.82
C VAL A 245 2.62 17.54 7.39
N LEU A 246 1.35 17.46 7.01
CA LEU A 246 0.44 16.38 7.38
C LEU A 246 0.08 15.51 6.17
N PHE A 247 0.11 14.19 6.35
CA PHE A 247 -0.32 13.20 5.36
C PHE A 247 -1.48 12.35 5.90
N PRO A 248 -2.75 12.74 5.62
CA PRO A 248 -3.91 11.91 5.93
C PRO A 248 -3.96 10.65 5.05
N GLY A 249 -4.34 9.52 5.64
CA GLY A 249 -4.43 8.23 4.95
C GLY A 249 -3.09 7.75 4.42
N SER A 250 -2.08 7.74 5.28
CA SER A 250 -0.70 7.50 4.86
C SER A 250 -0.38 6.06 4.46
N GLY A 251 -1.30 5.10 4.65
CA GLY A 251 -1.01 3.68 4.46
C GLY A 251 0.14 3.25 5.39
N VAL A 252 1.19 2.67 4.83
CA VAL A 252 2.42 2.32 5.57
C VAL A 252 3.53 3.37 5.41
N GLY A 253 3.15 4.61 5.10
CA GLY A 253 3.88 5.82 5.46
C GLY A 253 5.09 6.19 4.59
N ARG A 254 5.31 5.51 3.46
CA ARG A 254 6.54 5.74 2.65
C ARG A 254 6.68 7.18 2.17
N LEU A 255 5.62 7.81 1.68
CA LEU A 255 5.67 9.19 1.19
C LEU A 255 6.14 10.17 2.29
N GLY A 256 5.66 9.98 3.52
CA GLY A 256 6.10 10.79 4.66
C GLY A 256 7.60 10.65 4.93
N HIS A 257 8.16 9.45 4.77
CA HIS A 257 9.61 9.23 4.92
C HIS A 257 10.44 9.86 3.78
N GLU A 258 9.95 9.83 2.54
CA GLU A 258 10.61 10.51 1.42
C GLU A 258 10.61 12.04 1.61
N VAL A 259 9.52 12.61 2.15
CA VAL A 259 9.47 14.05 2.48
C VAL A 259 10.38 14.39 3.66
N ALA A 260 10.42 13.56 4.70
CA ALA A 260 11.32 13.79 5.83
C ALA A 260 12.81 13.75 5.40
N ALA A 261 13.14 12.99 4.36
CA ALA A 261 14.50 12.93 3.81
C ALA A 261 14.94 14.24 3.12
N LEU A 262 14.02 15.11 2.70
CA LEU A 262 14.34 16.42 2.11
C LEU A 262 14.90 17.45 3.11
N SER A 263 14.89 17.11 4.41
CA SER A 263 15.31 17.97 5.54
C SER A 263 14.51 19.27 5.68
N GLY A 264 14.37 19.78 6.91
CA GLY A 264 13.59 21.01 7.20
C GLY A 264 12.07 20.83 7.14
N PHE A 265 11.59 19.59 7.18
CA PHE A 265 10.16 19.27 7.28
C PHE A 265 9.87 18.51 8.59
N GLU A 266 8.90 19.01 9.34
CA GLU A 266 8.33 18.31 10.48
C GLU A 266 7.13 17.47 10.00
N VAL A 267 7.36 16.19 9.74
CA VAL A 267 6.37 15.33 9.06
C VAL A 267 5.47 14.59 10.04
N THR A 268 4.16 14.75 9.89
CA THR A 268 3.14 13.95 10.60
C THR A 268 2.37 13.12 9.57
N ILE A 269 2.25 11.82 9.81
CA ILE A 269 1.40 10.93 9.02
C ILE A 269 0.19 10.51 9.87
N ASN A 270 -0.95 10.31 9.22
CA ASN A 270 -2.18 9.86 9.87
C ASN A 270 -2.77 8.65 9.18
N GLU A 271 -3.13 7.65 9.97
CA GLU A 271 -3.77 6.44 9.48
C GLU A 271 -4.84 5.94 10.45
N TRP A 272 -5.99 5.57 9.91
CA TRP A 272 -7.16 5.12 10.66
C TRP A 272 -7.22 3.60 10.77
N SER A 273 -6.82 2.89 9.72
CA SER A 273 -6.86 1.44 9.62
C SER A 273 -5.86 0.82 10.58
N MET A 274 -6.38 0.01 11.51
CA MET A 274 -5.52 -0.72 12.43
C MET A 274 -4.62 -1.70 11.70
N PHE A 275 -5.06 -2.27 10.56
CA PHE A 275 -4.22 -3.17 9.75
C PHE A 275 -2.98 -2.45 9.20
N MET A 276 -3.14 -1.23 8.70
CA MET A 276 -2.03 -0.41 8.20
C MET A 276 -1.13 0.07 9.34
N ASN A 277 -1.73 0.47 10.47
CA ASN A 277 -0.97 0.85 11.67
C ASN A 277 -0.09 -0.30 12.15
N LEU A 278 -0.62 -1.53 12.23
CA LEU A 278 0.17 -2.71 12.62
C LEU A 278 1.34 -2.96 11.65
N ALA A 279 1.08 -2.88 10.34
CA ALA A 279 2.13 -3.01 9.33
C ALA A 279 3.20 -1.91 9.45
N TYR A 280 2.80 -0.66 9.73
CA TYR A 280 3.75 0.43 9.94
C TYR A 280 4.57 0.26 11.24
N ARG A 281 3.94 -0.12 12.35
CA ARG A 281 4.65 -0.38 13.63
C ARG A 281 5.66 -1.52 13.47
N PHE A 282 5.34 -2.53 12.66
CA PHE A 282 6.27 -3.59 12.31
C PHE A 282 7.53 -3.06 11.59
N LEU A 283 7.37 -2.15 10.63
CA LEU A 283 8.49 -1.49 9.93
C LEU A 283 9.37 -0.66 10.87
N GLU A 284 8.76 0.06 11.82
CA GLU A 284 9.50 0.83 12.82
C GLU A 284 10.37 -0.08 13.72
N ALA A 285 9.85 -1.26 14.08
CA ALA A 285 10.58 -2.25 14.89
C ALA A 285 11.65 -3.01 14.08
N HIS A 286 11.47 -3.15 12.77
CA HIS A 286 12.33 -3.89 11.85
C HIS A 286 12.93 -2.99 10.76
N PRO A 287 13.74 -1.98 11.11
CA PRO A 287 14.12 -0.91 10.19
C PRO A 287 15.17 -1.30 9.15
N ARG A 288 15.74 -2.51 9.21
CA ARG A 288 16.87 -2.91 8.37
C ARG A 288 16.41 -3.24 6.95
N PRO A 289 17.04 -2.67 5.90
CA PRO A 289 16.71 -3.01 4.52
C PRO A 289 16.85 -4.52 4.24
N GLY A 290 15.94 -5.06 3.42
CA GLY A 290 15.94 -6.45 2.95
C GLY A 290 15.82 -7.50 4.04
N SER A 291 15.46 -7.11 5.27
CA SER A 291 15.47 -8.02 6.43
C SER A 291 14.25 -8.92 6.53
N LYS A 292 13.21 -8.65 5.74
CA LYS A 292 11.95 -9.41 5.70
C LYS A 292 11.55 -9.70 4.26
N ALA A 293 10.75 -10.74 4.07
CA ALA A 293 10.18 -11.10 2.79
C ALA A 293 8.75 -11.62 2.97
N LEU A 294 7.94 -11.48 1.92
CA LEU A 294 6.61 -12.09 1.86
C LEU A 294 6.34 -12.64 0.46
N HIS A 295 5.32 -13.49 0.32
CA HIS A 295 4.81 -14.02 -0.95
C HIS A 295 3.41 -13.44 -1.20
N PRO A 296 3.30 -12.22 -1.74
CA PRO A 296 2.05 -11.44 -1.68
C PRO A 296 1.03 -11.80 -2.78
N PHE A 297 1.42 -12.60 -3.77
CA PHE A 297 0.61 -12.88 -4.97
C PHE A 297 0.02 -14.28 -5.03
N ILE A 298 0.25 -15.09 -3.99
CA ILE A 298 -0.20 -16.48 -3.91
C ILE A 298 -1.71 -16.62 -3.62
N ASP A 299 -2.36 -15.51 -3.27
CA ASP A 299 -3.77 -15.45 -2.91
C ASP A 299 -4.74 -15.30 -4.10
N SER A 300 -4.20 -15.12 -5.31
CA SER A 300 -4.94 -15.10 -6.59
C SER A 300 -4.11 -15.74 -7.70
N TRP A 301 -4.68 -16.72 -8.41
CA TRP A 301 -4.00 -17.43 -9.49
C TRP A 301 -4.30 -16.88 -10.89
N SER A 302 -5.06 -15.78 -10.97
CA SER A 302 -5.36 -15.09 -12.22
C SER A 302 -4.23 -14.16 -12.64
N HIS A 303 -4.09 -13.96 -13.96
CA HIS A 303 -3.19 -12.96 -14.55
C HIS A 303 -1.70 -13.14 -14.22
N HIS A 304 -1.22 -14.38 -14.08
CA HIS A 304 0.21 -14.67 -13.96
C HIS A 304 0.75 -15.19 -15.30
N ALA A 305 1.79 -14.54 -15.82
CA ALA A 305 2.47 -15.00 -17.03
C ALA A 305 3.20 -16.33 -16.80
N ASN A 306 3.75 -16.53 -15.60
CA ASN A 306 4.46 -17.76 -15.22
C ASN A 306 4.25 -18.07 -13.73
N THR A 307 4.40 -19.35 -13.36
CA THR A 307 4.21 -19.84 -11.98
C THR A 307 5.26 -19.28 -11.02
N ALA A 308 6.48 -19.02 -11.48
CA ALA A 308 7.54 -18.45 -10.65
C ALA A 308 7.16 -17.06 -10.13
N ASP A 309 6.58 -16.20 -10.98
CA ASP A 309 6.14 -14.85 -10.59
C ASP A 309 4.93 -14.88 -9.64
N MET A 310 4.05 -15.87 -9.76
CA MET A 310 2.95 -16.10 -8.81
C MET A 310 3.47 -16.44 -7.42
N PHE A 311 4.51 -17.27 -7.35
CA PHE A 311 5.11 -17.77 -6.10
C PHE A 311 6.29 -16.93 -5.60
N ARG A 312 6.66 -15.85 -6.28
CA ARG A 312 7.86 -15.09 -5.94
C ARG A 312 7.78 -14.48 -4.54
N GLY A 313 8.92 -14.51 -3.86
CA GLY A 313 9.15 -13.72 -2.65
C GLY A 313 9.45 -12.28 -3.01
N VAL A 314 9.01 -11.35 -2.18
CA VAL A 314 9.27 -9.92 -2.29
C VAL A 314 9.92 -9.44 -1.00
N SER A 315 11.14 -8.94 -1.09
CA SER A 315 11.89 -8.43 0.06
C SER A 315 11.50 -6.99 0.40
N PHE A 316 11.52 -6.67 1.69
CA PHE A 316 11.24 -5.36 2.25
C PHE A 316 11.91 -5.20 3.65
N PRO A 317 12.08 -3.98 4.16
CA PRO A 317 11.98 -2.71 3.43
C PRO A 317 13.13 -2.52 2.42
N ASP A 318 12.95 -1.78 1.34
CA ASP A 318 13.99 -1.44 0.33
C ASP A 318 14.94 -0.33 0.80
N LYS A 319 14.49 0.49 1.75
CA LYS A 319 15.30 1.53 2.42
C LYS A 319 15.19 1.38 3.93
N ARG A 320 16.15 1.96 4.66
CA ARG A 320 16.13 1.92 6.13
C ARG A 320 14.97 2.76 6.65
N VAL A 321 14.16 2.21 7.55
CA VAL A 321 13.06 2.95 8.19
C VAL A 321 13.63 3.78 9.34
N ASN A 322 13.44 5.09 9.31
CA ASN A 322 13.81 5.97 10.43
C ASN A 322 12.56 6.32 11.26
N ALA A 323 12.26 5.52 12.27
CA ALA A 323 11.10 5.74 13.15
C ALA A 323 11.09 7.09 13.90
N SER A 324 12.20 7.85 13.87
CA SER A 324 12.27 9.17 14.51
C SER A 324 12.00 10.35 13.56
N SER A 325 11.98 10.13 12.24
CA SER A 325 11.82 11.21 11.25
C SER A 325 10.35 11.55 10.94
N VAL A 326 9.42 10.65 11.27
CA VAL A 326 8.00 10.80 10.95
C VAL A 326 7.17 10.42 12.18
N LEU A 327 6.20 11.27 12.55
CA LEU A 327 5.27 10.97 13.63
C LEU A 327 3.99 10.36 13.07
N LEU A 328 3.64 9.14 13.49
CA LEU A 328 2.34 8.54 13.22
C LEU A 328 1.30 8.93 14.29
N VAL A 329 0.20 9.55 13.84
CA VAL A 329 -1.02 9.78 14.63
C VAL A 329 -2.11 8.81 14.17
N GLU A 330 -2.46 7.86 15.02
CA GLU A 330 -3.48 6.85 14.72
C GLU A 330 -4.89 7.36 15.06
N GLY A 331 -5.79 7.34 14.09
CA GLY A 331 -7.17 7.80 14.26
C GLY A 331 -7.83 8.29 12.98
N ASP A 332 -9.12 8.61 13.07
CA ASP A 332 -9.88 9.21 11.96
C ASP A 332 -9.42 10.65 11.75
N PHE A 333 -9.01 10.98 10.52
CA PHE A 333 -8.49 12.29 10.12
C PHE A 333 -9.35 13.47 10.61
N THR A 334 -10.67 13.36 10.49
CA THR A 334 -11.62 14.43 10.83
C THR A 334 -11.75 14.65 12.34
N SER A 335 -11.28 13.70 13.15
CA SER A 335 -11.41 13.73 14.61
C SER A 335 -10.07 13.82 15.35
N ALA A 336 -9.02 13.21 14.81
CA ALA A 336 -7.72 13.11 15.44
C ALA A 336 -7.06 14.48 15.65
N PHE A 337 -7.30 15.43 14.74
CA PHE A 337 -6.66 16.75 14.73
C PHE A 337 -7.62 17.91 15.07
N LYS A 338 -8.79 17.63 15.67
CA LYS A 338 -9.81 18.67 15.94
C LYS A 338 -9.31 19.88 16.74
N THR A 339 -8.29 19.67 17.57
CA THR A 339 -7.68 20.71 18.42
C THR A 339 -6.52 21.43 17.75
N GLU A 340 -6.11 21.05 16.54
CA GLU A 340 -4.89 21.51 15.87
C GLU A 340 -5.15 22.54 14.76
N LYS A 341 -6.08 23.46 15.02
CA LYS A 341 -6.46 24.47 14.04
C LYS A 341 -5.29 25.39 13.67
N GLY A 342 -5.04 25.58 12.39
CA GLY A 342 -4.03 26.49 11.85
C GLY A 342 -2.59 26.11 12.23
N GLN A 343 -2.28 24.82 12.34
CA GLN A 343 -0.95 24.35 12.76
C GLN A 343 -0.05 23.89 11.60
N TYR A 344 -0.62 23.51 10.46
CA TYR A 344 0.13 22.93 9.36
C TYR A 344 0.40 23.93 8.25
N ASP A 345 1.63 23.91 7.74
CA ASP A 345 2.03 24.67 6.54
C ASP A 345 1.52 23.99 5.28
N VAL A 346 1.50 22.65 5.28
CA VAL A 346 1.02 21.84 4.17
C VAL A 346 0.20 20.63 4.64
N VAL A 347 -0.89 20.35 3.94
CA VAL A 347 -1.61 19.07 4.01
C VAL A 347 -1.50 18.39 2.66
N VAL A 348 -1.03 17.14 2.63
CA VAL A 348 -0.85 16.36 1.40
C VAL A 348 -1.79 15.16 1.41
N THR A 349 -2.71 15.10 0.46
CA THR A 349 -3.64 13.97 0.28
C THR A 349 -3.21 13.12 -0.92
N HIS A 350 -2.80 11.88 -0.68
CA HIS A 350 -2.32 10.96 -1.71
C HIS A 350 -3.19 9.71 -1.75
N PHE A 351 -4.02 9.54 -2.80
CA PHE A 351 -5.03 8.47 -2.90
C PHE A 351 -5.94 8.40 -1.65
N PHE A 352 -6.43 9.57 -1.20
CA PHE A 352 -7.12 9.68 0.10
C PHE A 352 -8.52 10.28 0.04
N ILE A 353 -8.75 11.35 -0.71
CA ILE A 353 -9.98 12.15 -0.56
C ILE A 353 -11.25 11.37 -0.93
N ASP A 354 -11.13 10.42 -1.87
CA ASP A 354 -12.19 9.55 -2.34
C ASP A 354 -12.60 8.45 -1.33
N THR A 355 -11.84 8.31 -0.24
CA THR A 355 -12.18 7.43 0.91
C THR A 355 -13.25 8.02 1.83
N ALA A 356 -13.59 9.30 1.67
CA ALA A 356 -14.46 10.01 2.60
C ALA A 356 -15.89 9.45 2.62
N ARG A 357 -16.42 9.16 3.81
CA ARG A 357 -17.88 9.01 4.00
C ARG A 357 -18.60 10.33 3.72
N ASN A 358 -17.97 11.44 4.07
CA ASN A 358 -18.43 12.79 3.76
C ASN A 358 -17.24 13.64 3.34
N ILE A 359 -17.08 13.89 2.05
CA ILE A 359 -15.97 14.69 1.52
C ILE A 359 -15.96 16.12 2.08
N MET A 360 -17.13 16.69 2.39
CA MET A 360 -17.21 18.02 3.00
C MET A 360 -16.47 18.06 4.35
N SER A 361 -16.54 16.99 5.15
CA SER A 361 -15.81 16.90 6.41
C SER A 361 -14.29 16.83 6.20
N TYR A 362 -13.82 16.27 5.09
CA TYR A 362 -12.40 16.33 4.74
C TYR A 362 -12.00 17.75 4.33
N PHE A 363 -12.80 18.45 3.52
CA PHE A 363 -12.52 19.84 3.16
C PHE A 363 -12.49 20.76 4.38
N ASP A 364 -13.46 20.63 5.29
CA ASP A 364 -13.49 21.36 6.56
C ASP A 364 -12.22 21.11 7.40
N ALA A 365 -11.80 19.84 7.50
CA ALA A 365 -10.60 19.47 8.25
C ALA A 365 -9.32 20.01 7.60
N ILE A 366 -9.13 19.83 6.28
CA ILE A 366 -7.98 20.35 5.54
C ILE A 366 -7.90 21.87 5.72
N HIS A 367 -9.01 22.58 5.50
CA HIS A 367 -9.06 24.02 5.67
C HIS A 367 -8.73 24.43 7.10
N ALA A 368 -9.36 23.82 8.11
CA ALA A 368 -9.16 24.19 9.51
C ALA A 368 -7.72 23.94 10.00
N LEU A 369 -7.07 22.89 9.52
CA LEU A 369 -5.71 22.50 9.91
C LEU A 369 -4.63 23.38 9.29
N LEU A 370 -4.87 23.91 8.09
CA LEU A 370 -3.94 24.80 7.41
C LEU A 370 -3.86 26.17 8.08
N LYS A 371 -2.62 26.64 8.27
CA LYS A 371 -2.32 28.05 8.56
C LYS A 371 -2.91 28.95 7.46
N PRO A 372 -3.24 30.22 7.77
CA PRO A 372 -3.47 31.21 6.72
C PRO A 372 -2.29 31.23 5.74
N GLY A 373 -2.57 31.10 4.45
CA GLY A 373 -1.54 31.01 3.41
C GLY A 373 -0.89 29.64 3.22
N GLY A 374 -1.27 28.62 4.01
CA GLY A 374 -0.80 27.24 3.87
C GLY A 374 -1.37 26.53 2.63
N TYR A 375 -0.78 25.39 2.29
CA TYR A 375 -1.04 24.70 1.02
C TYR A 375 -1.69 23.33 1.21
N TRP A 376 -2.66 23.03 0.37
CA TRP A 376 -3.19 21.70 0.15
C TRP A 376 -2.65 21.16 -1.17
N ILE A 377 -1.94 20.03 -1.12
CA ILE A 377 -1.47 19.30 -2.29
C ILE A 377 -2.29 18.00 -2.37
N ASN A 378 -2.92 17.74 -3.51
CA ASN A 378 -3.61 16.46 -3.75
C ASN A 378 -2.97 15.72 -4.90
N PHE A 379 -2.87 14.39 -4.79
CA PHE A 379 -2.61 13.48 -5.91
C PHE A 379 -3.47 12.22 -5.73
N GLY A 380 -4.44 11.99 -6.61
CA GLY A 380 -5.21 10.75 -6.56
C GLY A 380 -6.44 10.75 -7.45
N PRO A 381 -7.10 9.59 -7.61
CA PRO A 381 -8.35 9.48 -8.34
C PRO A 381 -9.53 10.05 -7.53
N LEU A 382 -10.72 9.98 -8.14
CA LEU A 382 -12.01 10.21 -7.50
C LEU A 382 -12.83 8.90 -7.49
N LEU A 383 -12.23 7.82 -6.98
CA LEU A 383 -12.87 6.50 -6.92
C LEU A 383 -13.77 6.42 -5.68
N TRP A 384 -14.95 7.03 -5.78
CA TRP A 384 -15.94 7.01 -4.73
C TRP A 384 -16.38 5.59 -4.39
N GLY A 385 -16.29 5.22 -3.11
CA GLY A 385 -16.77 3.93 -2.61
C GLY A 385 -18.30 3.79 -2.66
N THR A 386 -18.84 2.74 -2.04
CA THR A 386 -20.30 2.47 -2.04
C THR A 386 -21.10 3.30 -1.03
N GLY A 387 -20.42 4.08 -0.20
CA GLY A 387 -21.02 4.80 0.93
C GLY A 387 -20.88 6.32 1.04
N PRO A 388 -20.23 7.09 0.15
CA PRO A 388 -20.12 8.53 0.38
C PRO A 388 -21.49 9.23 0.38
N PHE A 389 -21.68 10.21 1.26
CA PHE A 389 -22.91 11.01 1.34
C PHE A 389 -23.12 11.88 0.09
N VAL A 390 -22.03 12.34 -0.53
CA VAL A 390 -22.02 13.04 -1.82
C VAL A 390 -20.84 12.55 -2.65
N GLN A 391 -21.02 12.41 -3.96
CA GLN A 391 -19.97 12.07 -4.92
C GLN A 391 -19.78 13.28 -5.84
N LEU A 392 -18.69 14.01 -5.66
CA LEU A 392 -18.42 15.21 -6.46
C LEU A 392 -17.58 14.85 -7.68
N SER A 393 -17.88 15.46 -8.82
CA SER A 393 -16.98 15.51 -9.97
C SER A 393 -15.78 16.43 -9.69
N LEU A 394 -14.77 16.41 -10.56
CA LEU A 394 -13.57 17.22 -10.36
C LEU A 394 -13.87 18.73 -10.39
N ASP A 395 -14.70 19.18 -11.31
CA ASP A 395 -15.10 20.59 -11.44
C ASP A 395 -15.92 21.05 -10.22
N GLU A 396 -16.79 20.19 -9.67
CA GLU A 396 -17.52 20.47 -8.44
C GLU A 396 -16.59 20.58 -7.23
N ILE A 397 -15.58 19.71 -7.10
CA ILE A 397 -14.56 19.81 -6.03
C ILE A 397 -13.83 21.16 -6.12
N VAL A 398 -13.40 21.55 -7.31
CA VAL A 398 -12.71 22.82 -7.54
C VAL A 398 -13.61 24.01 -7.19
N ALA A 399 -14.87 24.01 -7.66
CA ALA A 399 -15.81 25.08 -7.40
C ALA A 399 -16.14 25.22 -5.90
N VAL A 400 -16.42 24.10 -5.23
CA VAL A 400 -16.74 24.09 -3.79
C VAL A 400 -15.55 24.56 -2.97
N THR A 401 -14.35 24.03 -3.22
CA THR A 401 -13.17 24.38 -2.41
C THR A 401 -12.70 25.82 -2.65
N LYS A 402 -12.85 26.36 -3.88
CA LYS A 402 -12.70 27.81 -4.13
C LYS A 402 -13.67 28.63 -3.30
N SER A 403 -14.95 28.24 -3.26
CA SER A 403 -15.95 28.90 -2.42
C SER A 403 -15.63 28.81 -0.91
N MET A 404 -14.90 27.76 -0.50
CA MET A 404 -14.40 27.59 0.88
C MET A 404 -13.12 28.39 1.18
N GLY A 405 -12.60 29.17 0.22
CA GLY A 405 -11.44 30.04 0.45
C GLY A 405 -10.10 29.45 0.02
N PHE A 406 -10.10 28.51 -0.94
CA PHE A 406 -8.88 28.05 -1.60
C PHE A 406 -8.62 28.78 -2.92
N GLU A 407 -7.35 29.10 -3.18
CA GLU A 407 -6.86 29.61 -4.45
C GLU A 407 -5.96 28.55 -5.12
N TYR A 408 -6.32 28.08 -6.31
CA TYR A 408 -5.54 27.09 -7.05
C TYR A 408 -4.31 27.73 -7.69
N MET A 409 -3.18 27.03 -7.63
CA MET A 409 -1.88 27.48 -8.11
C MET A 409 -1.40 26.65 -9.28
N ASP A 410 -0.54 27.24 -10.12
CA ASP A 410 0.05 26.51 -11.23
C ASP A 410 1.04 25.45 -10.72
N ALA A 411 0.83 24.23 -11.20
CA ALA A 411 1.72 23.10 -10.98
C ALA A 411 2.61 22.87 -12.20
N SER A 412 3.77 22.24 -11.99
CA SER A 412 4.68 21.86 -13.08
C SER A 412 4.00 20.94 -14.10
N GLU A 413 4.34 21.12 -15.38
CA GLU A 413 3.80 20.33 -16.49
C GLU A 413 4.17 18.84 -16.42
N HIS A 414 5.26 18.49 -15.74
CA HIS A 414 5.62 17.08 -15.53
C HIS A 414 4.59 16.32 -14.65
N CYS A 415 3.69 17.06 -13.98
CA CYS A 415 2.56 16.50 -13.24
C CYS A 415 1.31 16.25 -14.08
N GLY A 416 1.46 16.30 -15.39
CA GLY A 416 0.43 15.92 -16.35
C GLY A 416 -0.21 17.11 -17.04
N ASN A 417 -1.11 16.79 -17.97
CA ASN A 417 -1.84 17.79 -18.75
C ASN A 417 -2.96 18.41 -17.92
N LEU A 418 -3.38 19.63 -18.26
CA LEU A 418 -4.58 20.22 -17.66
C LEU A 418 -5.78 19.31 -17.91
N THR A 419 -6.51 18.97 -16.85
CA THR A 419 -7.72 18.13 -16.95
C THR A 419 -8.97 18.96 -17.22
N LEU A 420 -9.03 20.18 -16.68
CA LEU A 420 -10.14 21.11 -16.85
C LEU A 420 -9.64 22.40 -17.50
N GLU A 421 -10.33 22.86 -18.55
CA GLU A 421 -9.99 24.10 -19.23
C GLU A 421 -10.19 25.30 -18.30
N GLY A 422 -9.21 26.23 -18.28
CA GLY A 422 -9.25 27.41 -17.41
C GLY A 422 -8.94 27.14 -15.93
N GLU A 423 -8.75 25.88 -15.54
CA GLU A 423 -8.40 25.48 -14.19
C GLU A 423 -6.95 25.03 -14.07
N LYS A 424 -6.42 25.03 -12.84
CA LYS A 424 -5.02 24.65 -12.55
C LYS A 424 -4.90 23.25 -11.96
N VAL A 425 -5.68 22.33 -12.51
CA VAL A 425 -5.69 20.91 -12.11
C VAL A 425 -5.14 20.06 -13.24
N ARG A 426 -4.18 19.20 -12.92
CA ARG A 426 -3.47 18.34 -13.88
C ARG A 426 -3.81 16.88 -13.70
N GLY A 427 -3.84 16.12 -14.80
CA GLY A 427 -4.13 14.68 -14.82
C GLY A 427 -2.90 13.88 -15.25
N LYS A 428 -2.54 12.86 -14.48
CA LYS A 428 -1.40 11.97 -14.76
C LYS A 428 -1.81 10.52 -14.56
N GLU A 429 -1.34 9.62 -15.43
CA GLU A 429 -1.52 8.18 -15.21
C GLU A 429 -0.79 7.75 -13.93
N ALA A 430 -1.46 6.98 -13.08
CA ALA A 430 -0.88 6.39 -11.88
C ALA A 430 -1.40 4.97 -11.65
N VAL A 431 -0.48 4.02 -11.51
CA VAL A 431 -0.79 2.60 -11.28
C VAL A 431 -1.11 2.33 -9.80
N TYR A 432 -2.01 1.38 -9.57
CA TYR A 432 -2.28 0.82 -8.25
C TYR A 432 -2.58 -0.67 -8.41
N GLY A 433 -1.56 -1.52 -8.35
CA GLY A 433 -1.69 -2.93 -8.73
C GLY A 433 -0.92 -3.92 -7.87
N PHE A 434 0.03 -3.48 -7.07
CA PHE A 434 0.97 -4.25 -6.25
C PHE A 434 1.87 -5.24 -7.00
N ASN A 435 1.49 -5.67 -8.20
CA ASN A 435 2.17 -6.67 -9.01
C ASN A 435 2.52 -6.09 -10.39
N ASP A 436 3.73 -5.58 -10.51
CA ASP A 436 4.33 -5.07 -11.75
C ASP A 436 4.44 -6.10 -12.89
N LYS A 437 4.39 -7.39 -12.55
CA LYS A 437 4.50 -8.51 -13.51
C LYS A 437 3.16 -9.17 -13.87
N ALA A 438 2.04 -8.68 -13.34
CA ALA A 438 0.75 -9.26 -13.65
C ALA A 438 0.36 -9.01 -15.12
N LEU A 439 -0.38 -9.95 -15.71
CA LEU A 439 -1.03 -9.79 -17.03
C LEU A 439 -2.26 -8.85 -16.97
N THR A 440 -2.37 -8.05 -15.91
CA THR A 440 -3.40 -7.04 -15.71
C THR A 440 -2.75 -5.79 -15.14
N LYS A 441 -3.19 -4.61 -15.59
CA LYS A 441 -2.73 -3.31 -15.11
C LYS A 441 -3.95 -2.47 -14.78
N ASN A 442 -4.11 -2.12 -13.50
CA ASN A 442 -5.09 -1.14 -13.05
C ASN A 442 -4.37 0.20 -12.88
N ALA A 443 -4.86 1.22 -13.59
CA ALA A 443 -4.31 2.57 -13.53
C ALA A 443 -5.44 3.60 -13.49
N TYR A 444 -5.12 4.78 -12.96
CA TYR A 444 -6.02 5.91 -12.87
C TYR A 444 -5.46 7.09 -13.63
N SER A 445 -6.33 7.90 -14.22
CA SER A 445 -5.99 9.30 -14.50
C SER A 445 -6.12 10.08 -13.18
N ALA A 446 -5.06 10.02 -12.36
CA ALA A 446 -5.01 10.66 -11.06
C ALA A 446 -4.92 12.19 -11.22
N GLN A 447 -5.60 12.89 -10.32
CA GLN A 447 -5.76 14.34 -10.37
C GLN A 447 -4.81 15.00 -9.37
N PHE A 448 -4.00 15.92 -9.88
CA PHE A 448 -3.00 16.68 -9.15
C PHE A 448 -3.36 18.17 -9.10
N TRP A 449 -3.32 18.75 -7.90
CA TRP A 449 -3.43 20.20 -7.73
C TRP A 449 -2.70 20.68 -6.50
N VAL A 450 -2.40 21.98 -6.51
CA VAL A 450 -1.88 22.75 -5.38
C VAL A 450 -2.87 23.89 -5.12
N ALA A 451 -3.39 23.97 -3.91
CA ALA A 451 -4.36 24.98 -3.50
C ALA A 451 -3.90 25.70 -2.24
N ARG A 452 -3.89 27.03 -2.25
CA ARG A 452 -3.50 27.86 -1.11
C ARG A 452 -4.74 28.32 -0.34
N LYS A 453 -4.70 28.22 0.97
CA LYS A 453 -5.75 28.78 1.84
C LYS A 453 -5.60 30.30 1.91
N VAL A 454 -6.58 31.04 1.39
CA VAL A 454 -6.57 32.53 1.36
C VAL A 454 -7.58 33.19 2.28
N ARG A 455 -8.64 32.47 2.71
CA ARG A 455 -9.66 32.97 3.64
C ARG A 455 -9.95 31.96 4.73
#